data_AF-A0A2E7USZ6-F1
#
_entry.id   AF-A0A2E7USZ6-F1
#
_cell.length_a   1.000
_cell.length_b   1.000
_cell.length_c   1.000
_cell.angle_alpha   90.00
_cell.angle_beta   90.00
_cell.angle_gamma   90.00
#
_symmetry.space_group_name_H-M   'P 1'
#
loop_
_entity.id
_entity.type
_entity.pdbx_description
1 polymer ?
#
loop_
_entity_poly.entity_id
_entity_poly.type
_entity_poly.pdbx_seq_one_letter_code
_entity_poly.pdbx_strand_id
1 'polypeptide(L)'
;MPPAPSSSQIANAMSASSLYALRTHARWSFAITTSTAACLAVGLSILVAGSMGSFALKAAAVPLVLWMLVRASLPQHLPHTRLGPANHVTLARSVCVAMLAAMLGAPTIADWPELVALFAAITLVLDGVDGLVARHFKVASGFGASLDGELDALLVLVLSALVWQLDRSGAWVLLAGTARFAFLAGMYRWPWMRASLPESNHRKLCFAFFVCSLVVIPMPWISIETAHVLSFFATTLVLLSFAVDVAWLRAHGRGEGIARDDLPPAAPGDRAWGRLLKAAHSGTALVPLTEPADRALLERFAPALGSHPHRPFVVGHLAQSIDGHIALESGASQWISGPDDLVHTHRLRALVDAVLVGAETAICDNPRLTVRETSGPHPTRVILDPNGRLDPACAVCLDTTADTVVLVKQGQEAHTCLPERVQVVEVPHNDGFVSPQAILAALHTRGIRRVLVEGGGVTVSRFIEAGMMDRLHLTVAPMWLGGGRPALHLPVIDRLQDALRPPCRVDTLGGDVLFDFDLSGLTDQ
;
A
#
# COMPACT_ATOMS: atom_id res chain seq x y z
N MET A 1 -7.09 -19.97 -40.18
CA MET A 1 -6.20 -19.83 -39.01
C MET A 1 -6.94 -19.00 -37.98
N PRO A 2 -7.11 -19.46 -36.72
CA PRO A 2 -7.59 -18.58 -35.67
C PRO A 2 -6.61 -17.41 -35.48
N PRO A 3 -7.09 -16.20 -35.14
CA PRO A 3 -6.22 -15.05 -34.93
C PRO A 3 -5.25 -15.31 -33.79
N ALA A 4 -3.99 -14.88 -33.96
CA ALA A 4 -2.97 -14.99 -32.92
C ALA A 4 -3.42 -14.21 -31.67
N PRO A 5 -3.30 -14.79 -30.47
CA PRO A 5 -3.72 -14.12 -29.24
C PRO A 5 -2.94 -12.81 -29.05
N SER A 6 -3.61 -11.76 -28.61
CA SER A 6 -2.97 -10.47 -28.37
C SER A 6 -1.96 -10.56 -27.23
N SER A 7 -0.94 -9.69 -27.22
CA SER A 7 0.04 -9.58 -26.13
C SER A 7 -0.60 -9.39 -24.74
N SER A 8 -1.77 -8.76 -24.66
CA SER A 8 -2.58 -8.65 -23.43
C SER A 8 -3.26 -9.96 -23.02
N GLN A 9 -3.73 -10.77 -23.97
CA GLN A 9 -4.28 -12.10 -23.69
C GLN A 9 -3.18 -13.07 -23.24
N ILE A 10 -1.98 -12.96 -23.82
CA ILE A 10 -0.80 -13.73 -23.40
C ILE A 10 -0.37 -13.30 -21.99
N ALA A 11 -0.29 -11.99 -21.69
CA ALA A 11 0.07 -11.50 -20.35
C ALA A 11 -0.98 -11.86 -19.26
N ASN A 12 -2.28 -11.79 -19.58
CA ASN A 12 -3.35 -12.22 -18.68
C ASN A 12 -3.39 -13.74 -18.48
N ALA A 13 -3.14 -14.53 -19.53
CA ALA A 13 -3.00 -15.98 -19.42
C ALA A 13 -1.73 -16.37 -18.65
N MET A 14 -0.64 -15.60 -18.78
CA MET A 14 0.61 -15.80 -18.05
C MET A 14 0.48 -15.41 -16.56
N SER A 15 -0.23 -14.33 -16.22
CA SER A 15 -0.47 -13.95 -14.82
C SER A 15 -1.47 -14.88 -14.14
N ALA A 16 -2.52 -15.33 -14.84
CA ALA A 16 -3.46 -16.33 -14.35
C ALA A 16 -2.79 -17.69 -14.14
N SER A 17 -1.94 -18.13 -15.07
CA SER A 17 -1.17 -19.38 -14.93
C SER A 17 -0.11 -19.29 -13.83
N SER A 18 0.53 -18.13 -13.65
CA SER A 18 1.47 -17.85 -12.56
C SER A 18 0.79 -17.87 -11.19
N LEU A 19 -0.38 -17.24 -11.05
CA LEU A 19 -1.20 -17.30 -9.84
C LEU A 19 -1.72 -18.70 -9.56
N TYR A 20 -2.10 -19.45 -10.59
CA TYR A 20 -2.54 -20.84 -10.45
C TYR A 20 -1.39 -21.73 -9.96
N ALA A 21 -0.20 -21.61 -10.56
CA ALA A 21 1.00 -22.33 -10.15
C ALA A 21 1.37 -21.99 -8.69
N LEU A 22 1.33 -20.71 -8.33
CA LEU A 22 1.59 -20.26 -6.98
C LEU A 22 0.56 -20.77 -5.96
N ARG A 23 -0.74 -20.67 -6.26
CA ARG A 23 -1.81 -21.22 -5.42
C ARG A 23 -1.62 -22.72 -5.20
N THR A 24 -1.25 -23.44 -6.25
CA THR A 24 -1.01 -24.89 -6.17
C THR A 24 0.21 -25.19 -5.30
N HIS A 25 1.34 -24.51 -5.52
CA HIS A 25 2.55 -24.68 -4.71
C HIS A 25 2.33 -24.33 -3.23
N ALA A 26 1.62 -23.24 -2.96
CA ALA A 26 1.29 -22.82 -1.60
C ALA A 26 0.36 -23.83 -0.92
N ARG A 27 -0.67 -24.32 -1.60
CA ARG A 27 -1.56 -25.38 -1.06
C ARG A 27 -0.77 -26.63 -0.65
N TRP A 28 0.15 -27.10 -1.49
CA TRP A 28 1.00 -28.25 -1.15
C TRP A 28 1.92 -27.96 0.03
N SER A 29 2.54 -26.78 0.06
CA SER A 29 3.45 -26.39 1.16
C SER A 29 2.71 -26.35 2.50
N PHE A 30 1.51 -25.77 2.55
CA PHE A 30 0.67 -25.75 3.74
C PHE A 30 0.12 -27.14 4.11
N ALA A 31 -0.22 -27.98 3.12
CA ALA A 31 -0.65 -29.36 3.37
C ALA A 31 0.45 -30.18 4.02
N ILE A 32 1.68 -30.12 3.49
CA ILE A 32 2.87 -30.75 4.08
C ILE A 32 3.07 -30.25 5.52
N THR A 33 3.06 -28.93 5.71
CA THR A 33 3.23 -28.31 7.04
C THR A 33 2.17 -28.79 8.04
N THR A 34 0.91 -28.87 7.61
CA THR A 34 -0.21 -29.36 8.42
C THR A 34 0.00 -30.83 8.80
N SER A 35 0.38 -31.68 7.85
CA SER A 35 0.67 -33.10 8.10
C SER A 35 1.86 -33.28 9.03
N THR A 36 2.95 -32.54 8.83
CA THR A 36 4.14 -32.57 9.70
C THR A 36 3.78 -32.16 11.13
N ALA A 37 3.01 -31.09 11.31
CA ALA A 37 2.52 -30.68 12.63
C ALA A 37 1.66 -31.77 13.26
N ALA A 38 0.69 -32.32 12.54
CA ALA A 38 -0.15 -33.41 13.06
C ALA A 38 0.67 -34.63 13.49
N CYS A 39 1.64 -35.07 12.67
CA CYS A 39 2.51 -36.21 12.99
C CYS A 39 3.39 -35.96 14.22
N LEU A 40 4.01 -34.78 14.32
CA LEU A 40 4.82 -34.41 15.47
C LEU A 40 3.98 -34.32 16.75
N ALA A 41 2.76 -33.76 16.65
CA ALA A 41 1.83 -33.72 17.79
C ALA A 41 1.39 -35.11 18.24
N VAL A 42 1.18 -36.06 17.32
CA VAL A 42 0.92 -37.46 17.67
C VAL A 42 2.13 -38.04 18.41
N GLY A 43 3.35 -37.88 17.88
CA GLY A 43 4.57 -38.36 18.55
C GLY A 43 4.77 -37.75 19.94
N LEU A 44 4.55 -36.45 20.09
CA LEU A 44 4.61 -35.74 21.36
C LEU A 44 3.51 -36.20 22.33
N SER A 45 2.29 -36.45 21.85
CA SER A 45 1.18 -36.94 22.68
C SER A 45 1.44 -38.35 23.24
N ILE A 46 2.14 -39.20 22.48
CA ILE A 46 2.59 -40.52 22.93
C ILE A 46 3.63 -40.37 24.05
N LEU A 47 4.50 -39.37 23.95
CA LEU A 47 5.55 -39.10 24.93
C LEU A 47 5.02 -38.43 26.22
N VAL A 48 4.02 -37.55 26.11
CA VAL A 48 3.62 -36.63 27.20
C VAL A 48 2.27 -36.94 27.84
N ALA A 49 1.29 -37.57 27.17
CA ALA A 49 -0.10 -37.48 27.67
C ALA A 49 -1.05 -38.66 27.43
N GLY A 50 -0.71 -39.72 26.71
CA GLY A 50 -1.59 -40.89 26.57
C GLY A 50 -2.96 -40.66 25.89
N SER A 51 -3.30 -39.41 25.48
CA SER A 51 -4.49 -39.07 24.70
C SER A 51 -4.09 -38.58 23.31
N MET A 52 -4.30 -39.41 22.29
CA MET A 52 -3.76 -39.20 20.93
C MET A 52 -4.57 -38.18 20.10
N GLY A 53 -5.87 -38.03 20.36
CA GLY A 53 -6.79 -37.38 19.42
C GLY A 53 -6.82 -35.85 19.47
N SER A 54 -6.81 -35.25 20.67
CA SER A 54 -7.01 -33.81 20.84
C SER A 54 -5.78 -32.98 20.47
N PHE A 55 -4.57 -33.50 20.74
CA PHE A 55 -3.30 -32.85 20.41
C PHE A 55 -3.09 -32.70 18.91
N ALA A 56 -3.27 -33.80 18.17
CA ALA A 56 -3.10 -33.82 16.72
C ALA A 56 -4.10 -32.87 16.02
N LEU A 57 -5.35 -32.84 16.48
CA LEU A 57 -6.39 -31.96 15.93
C LEU A 57 -6.06 -30.48 16.17
N LYS A 58 -5.64 -30.11 17.38
CA LYS A 58 -5.24 -28.73 17.72
C LYS A 58 -4.02 -28.29 16.92
N ALA A 59 -3.01 -29.16 16.80
CA ALA A 59 -1.82 -28.88 16.00
C ALA A 59 -2.14 -28.71 14.51
N ALA A 60 -3.01 -29.55 13.95
CA ALA A 60 -3.42 -29.44 12.54
C ALA A 60 -4.25 -28.17 12.27
N ALA A 61 -5.00 -27.68 13.26
CA ALA A 61 -5.85 -26.50 13.10
C ALA A 61 -5.03 -25.22 12.84
N VAL A 62 -3.85 -25.07 13.46
CA VAL A 62 -3.06 -23.84 13.37
C VAL A 62 -2.59 -23.52 11.94
N PRO A 63 -1.85 -24.40 11.22
CA PRO A 63 -1.44 -24.13 9.85
C PRO A 63 -2.62 -24.00 8.88
N LEU A 64 -3.72 -24.72 9.15
CA LEU A 64 -4.94 -24.65 8.35
C LEU A 64 -5.64 -23.29 8.47
N VAL A 65 -5.78 -22.76 9.68
CA VAL A 65 -6.34 -21.42 9.91
C VAL A 65 -5.42 -20.36 9.32
N LEU A 66 -4.11 -20.49 9.50
CA LEU A 66 -3.13 -19.58 8.90
C LEU A 66 -3.28 -19.54 7.38
N TRP A 67 -3.39 -20.70 6.72
CA TRP A 67 -3.68 -20.80 5.28
C TRP A 67 -4.95 -20.05 4.89
N MET A 68 -6.05 -20.23 5.64
CA MET A 68 -7.32 -19.57 5.35
C MET A 68 -7.23 -18.04 5.44
N LEU A 69 -6.43 -17.51 6.37
CA LEU A 69 -6.23 -16.07 6.56
C LEU A 69 -5.34 -15.47 5.47
N VAL A 70 -4.22 -16.12 5.15
CA VAL A 70 -3.21 -15.52 4.24
C VAL A 70 -3.47 -15.82 2.75
N ARG A 71 -4.38 -16.75 2.42
CA ARG A 71 -4.64 -17.13 1.02
C ARG A 71 -5.15 -15.98 0.14
N ALA A 72 -5.78 -14.97 0.73
CA ALA A 72 -6.23 -13.78 0.02
C ALA A 72 -5.06 -12.85 -0.34
N SER A 73 -3.96 -12.91 0.42
CA SER A 73 -2.74 -12.12 0.22
C SER A 73 -1.76 -12.75 -0.77
N LEU A 74 -2.02 -13.97 -1.27
CA LEU A 74 -1.20 -14.67 -2.26
C LEU A 74 -0.86 -13.84 -3.52
N PRO A 75 -1.77 -13.02 -4.09
CA PRO A 75 -1.44 -12.15 -5.22
C PRO A 75 -0.31 -11.15 -4.92
N GLN A 76 -0.11 -10.76 -3.65
CA GLN A 76 0.98 -9.88 -3.22
C GLN A 76 2.36 -10.56 -3.27
N HIS A 77 2.42 -11.86 -3.57
CA HIS A 77 3.67 -12.60 -3.77
C HIS A 77 4.14 -12.59 -5.23
N LEU A 78 3.32 -12.08 -6.16
CA LEU A 78 3.73 -11.94 -7.56
C LEU A 78 4.92 -10.98 -7.69
N PRO A 79 5.83 -11.23 -8.64
CA PRO A 79 5.74 -12.20 -9.74
C PRO A 79 6.17 -13.64 -9.39
N HIS A 80 6.52 -13.94 -8.14
CA HIS A 80 7.01 -15.28 -7.78
C HIS A 80 5.90 -16.33 -7.92
N THR A 81 6.20 -17.42 -8.63
CA THR A 81 5.27 -18.55 -8.85
C THR A 81 5.40 -19.66 -7.81
N ARG A 82 6.34 -19.52 -6.87
CA ARG A 82 6.60 -20.44 -5.76
C ARG A 82 6.92 -19.65 -4.51
N LEU A 83 6.66 -20.27 -3.36
CA LEU A 83 7.06 -19.70 -2.07
C LEU A 83 8.60 -19.66 -2.00
N GLY A 84 9.14 -18.49 -1.68
CA GLY A 84 10.57 -18.31 -1.47
C GLY A 84 11.11 -19.04 -0.23
N PRO A 85 12.45 -19.14 -0.08
CA PRO A 85 13.09 -19.84 1.03
C PRO A 85 12.72 -19.24 2.40
N ALA A 86 12.54 -17.92 2.50
CA ALA A 86 12.08 -17.28 3.73
C ALA A 86 10.69 -17.78 4.16
N ASN A 87 9.74 -17.87 3.23
CA ASN A 87 8.39 -18.39 3.51
C ASN A 87 8.43 -19.86 3.96
N HIS A 88 9.38 -20.67 3.47
CA HIS A 88 9.55 -22.04 3.93
C HIS A 88 10.05 -22.10 5.38
N VAL A 89 10.94 -21.18 5.79
CA VAL A 89 11.36 -21.04 7.18
C VAL A 89 10.19 -20.59 8.05
N THR A 90 9.39 -19.60 7.61
CA THR A 90 8.18 -19.16 8.33
C THR A 90 7.14 -20.29 8.44
N LEU A 91 6.97 -21.13 7.42
CA LEU A 91 6.12 -22.32 7.48
C LEU A 91 6.66 -23.37 8.46
N ALA A 92 7.97 -23.61 8.49
CA ALA A 92 8.59 -24.49 9.48
C ALA A 92 8.41 -23.94 10.91
N ARG A 93 8.53 -22.62 11.10
CA ARG A 93 8.25 -21.91 12.34
C ARG A 93 6.79 -22.13 12.80
N SER A 94 5.84 -22.12 11.86
CA SER A 94 4.42 -22.39 12.17
C SER A 94 4.15 -23.78 12.74
N VAL A 95 5.00 -24.78 12.45
CA VAL A 95 4.92 -26.11 13.07
C VAL A 95 5.21 -26.02 14.58
N CYS A 96 6.19 -25.21 14.98
CA CYS A 96 6.51 -25.01 16.40
C CYS A 96 5.38 -24.27 17.12
N VAL A 97 4.80 -23.23 16.48
CA VAL A 97 3.61 -22.54 17.00
C VAL A 97 2.43 -23.49 17.15
N ALA A 98 2.24 -24.40 16.19
CA ALA A 98 1.21 -25.43 16.26
C ALA A 98 1.42 -26.41 17.43
N MET A 99 2.67 -26.76 17.75
CA MET A 99 3.00 -27.61 18.90
C MET A 99 2.66 -26.89 20.20
N LEU A 100 3.07 -25.63 20.35
CA LEU A 100 2.73 -24.79 21.49
C LEU A 100 1.20 -24.65 21.64
N ALA A 101 0.47 -24.40 20.56
CA ALA A 101 -0.99 -24.29 20.60
C ALA A 101 -1.67 -25.60 20.99
N ALA A 102 -1.12 -26.75 20.58
CA ALA A 102 -1.67 -28.05 20.94
C ALA A 102 -1.58 -28.34 22.45
N MET A 103 -0.61 -27.74 23.15
CA MET A 103 -0.41 -27.86 24.60
C MET A 103 -1.45 -27.08 25.42
N LEU A 104 -2.19 -26.16 24.80
CA LEU A 104 -3.22 -25.39 25.50
C LEU A 104 -4.32 -26.31 26.04
N GLY A 105 -4.63 -26.17 27.32
CA GLY A 105 -5.61 -26.98 28.04
C GLY A 105 -5.19 -28.43 28.27
N ALA A 106 -3.91 -28.78 28.02
CA ALA A 106 -3.36 -30.07 28.41
C ALA A 106 -2.86 -30.01 29.86
N PRO A 107 -3.44 -30.76 30.82
CA PRO A 107 -3.03 -30.68 32.22
C PRO A 107 -1.59 -31.14 32.45
N THR A 108 -1.09 -32.07 31.63
CA THR A 108 0.28 -32.60 31.70
C THR A 108 1.37 -31.61 31.31
N ILE A 109 1.03 -30.43 30.76
CA ILE A 109 2.04 -29.41 30.44
C ILE A 109 2.67 -28.80 31.70
N ALA A 110 1.96 -28.82 32.84
CA ALA A 110 2.47 -28.35 34.11
C ALA A 110 3.74 -29.12 34.54
N ASP A 111 3.87 -30.38 34.11
CA ASP A 111 5.01 -31.23 34.41
C ASP A 111 6.22 -30.97 33.49
N TRP A 112 6.03 -30.25 32.38
CA TRP A 112 7.05 -30.04 31.33
C TRP A 112 7.14 -28.58 30.84
N PRO A 113 7.34 -27.58 31.73
CA PRO A 113 7.40 -26.17 31.34
C PRO A 113 8.63 -25.82 30.46
N GLU A 114 9.74 -26.56 30.60
CA GLU A 114 10.91 -26.44 29.72
C GLU A 114 10.60 -26.77 28.26
N LEU A 115 9.58 -27.59 28.02
CA LEU A 115 9.16 -27.98 26.68
C LEU A 115 8.49 -26.80 25.96
N VAL A 116 7.70 -26.00 26.71
CA VAL A 116 7.15 -24.73 26.22
C VAL A 116 8.28 -23.77 25.88
N ALA A 117 9.25 -23.61 26.79
CA ALA A 117 10.39 -22.71 26.58
C ALA A 117 11.24 -23.12 25.36
N LEU A 118 11.45 -24.43 25.17
CA LEU A 118 12.20 -24.98 24.04
C LEU A 118 11.53 -24.66 22.71
N PHE A 119 10.25 -24.98 22.54
CA PHE A 119 9.55 -24.67 21.30
C PHE A 119 9.43 -23.16 21.06
N ALA A 120 9.23 -22.38 22.13
CA ALA A 120 9.19 -20.92 22.04
C ALA A 120 10.54 -20.34 21.58
N ALA A 121 11.65 -20.84 22.12
CA ALA A 121 13.00 -20.43 21.74
C ALA A 121 13.33 -20.83 20.30
N ILE A 122 13.01 -22.06 19.88
CA ILE A 122 13.17 -22.50 18.48
C ILE A 122 12.36 -21.58 17.55
N THR A 123 11.13 -21.24 17.92
CA THR A 123 10.26 -20.35 17.13
C THR A 123 10.91 -18.96 16.97
N LEU A 124 11.42 -18.39 18.06
CA LEU A 124 12.09 -17.08 18.04
C LEU A 124 13.40 -17.09 17.25
N VAL A 125 14.15 -18.20 17.28
CA VAL A 125 15.37 -18.33 16.44
C VAL A 125 15.00 -18.41 14.96
N LEU A 126 13.96 -19.16 14.61
CA LEU A 126 13.49 -19.27 13.22
C LEU A 126 12.99 -17.94 12.65
N ASP A 127 12.41 -17.08 13.48
CA ASP A 127 12.07 -15.67 13.16
C ASP A 127 13.31 -14.82 12.82
N GLY A 128 14.40 -14.99 13.58
CA GLY A 128 15.66 -14.35 13.22
C GLY A 128 16.20 -14.86 11.87
N VAL A 129 16.06 -16.16 11.62
CA VAL A 129 16.56 -16.82 10.41
C VAL A 129 15.77 -16.42 9.16
N ASP A 130 14.43 -16.40 9.20
CA ASP A 130 13.65 -16.05 8.01
C ASP A 130 13.89 -14.59 7.58
N GLY A 131 14.03 -13.65 8.54
CA GLY A 131 14.41 -12.27 8.28
C GLY A 131 15.82 -12.15 7.67
N LEU A 132 16.78 -12.96 8.12
CA LEU A 132 18.12 -13.02 7.53
C LEU A 132 18.11 -13.61 6.12
N VAL A 133 17.36 -14.69 5.89
CA VAL A 133 17.20 -15.34 4.59
C VAL A 133 16.51 -14.38 3.60
N ALA A 134 15.47 -13.67 4.04
CA ALA A 134 14.77 -12.68 3.21
C ALA A 134 15.72 -11.56 2.75
N ARG A 135 16.55 -11.02 3.66
CA ARG A 135 17.55 -9.98 3.35
C ARG A 135 18.69 -10.50 2.46
N HIS A 136 19.19 -11.71 2.75
CA HIS A 136 20.31 -12.30 2.03
C HIS A 136 19.95 -12.64 0.58
N PHE A 137 18.80 -13.28 0.36
CA PHE A 137 18.33 -13.67 -0.97
C PHE A 137 17.50 -12.60 -1.68
N LYS A 138 17.22 -11.46 -1.03
CA LYS A 138 16.39 -10.36 -1.56
C LYS A 138 15.01 -10.83 -2.06
N VAL A 139 14.39 -11.75 -1.31
CA VAL A 139 13.10 -12.40 -1.64
C VAL A 139 11.94 -11.89 -0.77
N ALA A 140 12.05 -10.68 -0.22
CA ALA A 140 10.98 -10.08 0.59
C ALA A 140 9.73 -9.80 -0.28
N SER A 141 8.55 -10.07 0.27
CA SER A 141 7.27 -9.86 -0.43
C SER A 141 6.17 -9.45 0.55
N GLY A 142 5.13 -8.76 0.06
CA GLY A 142 3.97 -8.36 0.88
C GLY A 142 3.21 -9.55 1.47
N PHE A 143 3.16 -10.66 0.73
CA PHE A 143 2.63 -11.93 1.25
C PHE A 143 3.46 -12.45 2.43
N GLY A 144 4.80 -12.45 2.30
CA GLY A 144 5.70 -12.91 3.35
C GLY A 144 5.53 -12.09 4.63
N ALA A 145 5.45 -10.76 4.51
CA ALA A 145 5.19 -9.87 5.65
C ALA A 145 3.81 -10.11 6.30
N SER A 146 2.78 -10.39 5.52
CA SER A 146 1.45 -10.74 6.05
C SER A 146 1.46 -12.08 6.79
N LEU A 147 2.12 -13.09 6.22
CA LEU A 147 2.26 -14.42 6.81
C LEU A 147 3.03 -14.36 8.14
N ASP A 148 4.12 -13.61 8.14
CA ASP A 148 4.98 -13.37 9.30
C ASP A 148 4.21 -12.69 10.45
N GLY A 149 3.54 -11.56 10.14
CA GLY A 149 2.79 -10.81 11.14
C GLY A 149 1.58 -11.53 11.74
N GLU A 150 0.89 -12.39 10.97
CA GLU A 150 -0.20 -13.22 11.53
C GLU A 150 0.34 -14.36 12.41
N LEU A 151 1.48 -14.94 12.04
CA LEU A 151 2.10 -16.01 12.82
C LEU A 151 2.64 -15.48 14.16
N ASP A 152 3.26 -14.31 14.17
CA ASP A 152 3.75 -13.65 15.38
C ASP A 152 2.63 -13.36 16.37
N ALA A 153 1.50 -12.86 15.86
CA ALA A 153 0.33 -12.60 16.69
C ALA A 153 -0.23 -13.86 17.34
N LEU A 154 -0.28 -14.95 16.56
CA LEU A 154 -0.70 -16.25 17.06
C LEU A 154 0.27 -16.78 18.11
N LEU A 155 1.59 -16.68 17.86
CA LEU A 155 2.63 -17.08 18.82
C LEU A 155 2.45 -16.34 20.14
N VAL A 156 2.29 -15.02 20.10
CA VAL A 156 2.13 -14.20 21.30
C VAL A 156 0.86 -14.56 22.06
N LEU A 157 -0.25 -14.79 21.38
CA LEU A 157 -1.50 -15.26 22.00
C LEU A 157 -1.31 -16.60 22.69
N VAL A 158 -0.70 -17.57 22.00
CA VAL A 158 -0.47 -18.93 22.50
C VAL A 158 0.47 -18.90 23.70
N LEU A 159 1.60 -18.19 23.63
CA LEU A 159 2.54 -18.09 24.75
C LEU A 159 1.93 -17.38 25.94
N SER A 160 1.15 -16.31 25.73
CA SER A 160 0.43 -15.62 26.81
C SER A 160 -0.53 -16.58 27.52
N ALA A 161 -1.26 -17.41 26.76
CA ALA A 161 -2.18 -18.40 27.31
C ALA A 161 -1.45 -19.55 28.03
N LEU A 162 -0.31 -20.03 27.51
CA LEU A 162 0.49 -21.08 28.15
C LEU A 162 1.12 -20.58 29.46
N VAL A 163 1.72 -19.39 29.46
CA VAL A 163 2.32 -18.80 30.67
C VAL A 163 1.27 -18.56 31.76
N TRP A 164 0.05 -18.17 31.37
CA TRP A 164 -1.09 -18.09 32.28
C TRP A 164 -1.53 -19.48 32.79
N GLN A 165 -1.65 -20.48 31.91
CA GLN A 165 -2.01 -21.85 32.28
C GLN A 165 -1.00 -22.52 33.22
N LEU A 166 0.28 -22.15 33.12
CA LEU A 166 1.35 -22.64 34.00
C LEU A 166 1.40 -21.92 35.35
N ASP A 167 0.45 -21.03 35.65
CA ASP A 167 0.43 -20.18 36.85
C ASP A 167 1.73 -19.37 37.04
N ARG A 168 2.39 -19.00 35.93
CA ARG A 168 3.62 -18.18 35.92
C ARG A 168 3.35 -16.69 35.70
N SER A 169 2.13 -16.33 35.30
CA SER A 169 1.66 -14.96 35.14
C SER A 169 0.17 -14.89 35.49
N GLY A 170 -0.29 -13.72 35.92
CA GLY A 170 -1.72 -13.46 36.00
C GLY A 170 -2.37 -13.27 34.64
N ALA A 171 -3.70 -13.25 34.64
CA ALA A 171 -4.53 -13.16 33.43
C ALA A 171 -4.31 -11.89 32.59
N TRP A 172 -3.64 -10.86 33.13
CA TRP A 172 -3.32 -9.63 32.40
C TRP A 172 -2.51 -9.88 31.13
N VAL A 173 -1.67 -10.92 31.10
CA VAL A 173 -0.85 -11.27 29.92
C VAL A 173 -1.72 -11.61 28.70
N LEU A 174 -2.94 -12.12 28.93
CA LEU A 174 -3.91 -12.41 27.87
C LEU A 174 -4.40 -11.14 27.15
N LEU A 175 -4.38 -9.98 27.82
CA LEU A 175 -4.74 -8.71 27.19
C LEU A 175 -3.75 -8.35 26.09
N ALA A 176 -2.45 -8.57 26.31
CA ALA A 176 -1.43 -8.38 25.28
C ALA A 176 -1.57 -9.42 24.17
N GLY A 177 -1.81 -10.69 24.51
CA GLY A 177 -2.03 -11.76 23.52
C GLY A 177 -3.24 -11.54 22.61
N THR A 178 -4.31 -10.91 23.12
CA THR A 178 -5.53 -10.65 22.35
C THR A 178 -5.54 -9.29 21.64
N ALA A 179 -4.56 -8.41 21.92
CA ALA A 179 -4.57 -7.02 21.46
C ALA A 179 -4.65 -6.87 19.94
N ARG A 180 -3.89 -7.66 19.16
CA ARG A 180 -3.96 -7.61 17.68
C ARG A 180 -5.32 -8.05 17.16
N PHE A 181 -5.89 -9.13 17.71
CA PHE A 181 -7.19 -9.62 17.25
C PHE A 181 -8.31 -8.63 17.59
N ALA A 182 -8.23 -8.00 18.76
CA ALA A 182 -9.11 -6.90 19.13
C ALA A 182 -8.94 -5.68 18.20
N PHE A 183 -7.71 -5.37 17.78
CA PHE A 183 -7.43 -4.32 16.79
C PHE A 183 -8.06 -4.62 15.43
N LEU A 184 -7.86 -5.85 14.91
CA LEU A 184 -8.44 -6.30 13.64
C LEU A 184 -9.97 -6.28 13.68
N ALA A 185 -10.58 -6.72 14.78
CA ALA A 185 -12.03 -6.61 14.99
C ALA A 185 -12.47 -5.13 15.04
N GLY A 186 -11.68 -4.28 15.69
CA GLY A 186 -11.89 -2.84 15.76
C GLY A 186 -11.88 -2.18 14.37
N MET A 187 -10.97 -2.59 13.47
CA MET A 187 -10.91 -2.08 12.10
C MET A 187 -12.17 -2.35 11.27
N TYR A 188 -12.99 -3.34 11.65
CA TYR A 188 -14.29 -3.55 11.01
C TYR A 188 -15.32 -2.49 11.42
N ARG A 189 -15.29 -2.08 12.70
CA ARG A 189 -16.21 -1.09 13.27
C ARG A 189 -15.76 0.36 13.09
N TRP A 190 -14.44 0.58 13.05
CA TRP A 190 -13.82 1.89 13.08
C TRP A 190 -12.82 2.03 11.92
N PRO A 191 -13.25 2.58 10.77
CA PRO A 191 -12.41 2.70 9.58
C PRO A 191 -11.11 3.50 9.79
N TRP A 192 -11.10 4.46 10.73
CA TRP A 192 -9.91 5.25 11.07
C TRP A 192 -8.73 4.41 11.60
N MET A 193 -9.01 3.22 12.15
CA MET A 193 -7.97 2.30 12.61
C MET A 193 -7.21 1.63 11.46
N ARG A 194 -7.66 1.80 10.21
CA ARG A 194 -7.02 1.25 9.00
C ARG A 194 -5.90 2.13 8.45
N ALA A 195 -5.69 3.32 9.01
CA ALA A 195 -4.57 4.16 8.63
C ALA A 195 -3.23 3.47 8.96
N SER A 196 -2.21 3.73 8.14
CA SER A 196 -0.86 3.21 8.37
C SER A 196 -0.19 3.92 9.54
N LEU A 197 0.47 3.15 10.40
CA LEU A 197 1.33 3.68 11.46
C LEU A 197 2.74 3.95 10.90
N PRO A 198 3.40 5.04 11.31
CA PRO A 198 4.80 5.26 10.99
C PRO A 198 5.70 4.18 11.60
N GLU A 199 6.85 3.94 10.99
CA GLU A 199 7.86 3.03 11.54
C GLU A 199 8.37 3.55 12.89
N SER A 200 8.46 2.64 13.88
CA SER A 200 8.91 2.98 15.23
C SER A 200 9.82 1.90 15.79
N ASN A 201 11.07 2.29 16.09
CA ASN A 201 12.03 1.42 16.76
C ASN A 201 11.61 1.12 18.22
N HIS A 202 10.91 2.06 18.87
CA HIS A 202 10.38 1.86 20.22
C HIS A 202 9.36 0.71 20.24
N ARG A 203 8.41 0.70 19.30
CA ARG A 203 7.43 -0.39 19.17
C ARG A 203 8.09 -1.74 18.94
N LYS A 204 9.07 -1.80 18.02
CA LYS A 204 9.85 -3.02 17.75
C LYS A 204 10.57 -3.52 19.00
N LEU A 205 11.19 -2.62 19.78
CA LEU A 205 11.90 -2.95 21.02
C LEU A 205 10.94 -3.45 22.11
N CYS A 206 9.81 -2.75 22.34
CA CYS A 206 8.80 -3.14 23.31
C CYS A 206 8.23 -4.52 23.02
N PHE A 207 7.91 -4.78 21.76
CA PHE A 207 7.40 -6.07 21.32
C PHE A 207 8.44 -7.18 21.47
N ALA A 208 9.69 -6.96 21.02
CA ALA A 208 10.78 -7.93 21.18
C ALA A 208 11.04 -8.27 22.65
N PHE A 209 11.08 -7.26 23.53
CA PHE A 209 11.22 -7.48 24.97
C PHE A 209 10.07 -8.33 25.54
N PHE A 210 8.84 -8.08 25.11
CA PHE A 210 7.68 -8.85 25.52
C PHE A 210 7.77 -10.32 25.08
N VAL A 211 8.07 -10.58 23.81
CA VAL A 211 8.21 -11.94 23.29
C VAL A 211 9.35 -12.69 23.98
N CYS A 212 10.52 -12.07 24.13
CA CYS A 212 11.65 -12.65 24.86
C CYS A 212 11.29 -12.98 26.30
N SER A 213 10.52 -12.13 26.97
CA SER A 213 10.03 -12.39 28.33
C SER A 213 9.15 -13.64 28.37
N LEU A 214 8.19 -13.77 27.44
CA LEU A 214 7.33 -14.95 27.34
C LEU A 214 8.08 -16.25 27.06
N VAL A 215 9.21 -16.19 26.36
CA VAL A 215 10.09 -17.36 26.12
C VAL A 215 10.84 -17.77 27.40
N VAL A 216 11.28 -16.81 28.21
CA VAL A 216 12.10 -17.07 29.41
C VAL A 216 11.25 -17.46 30.62
N ILE A 217 10.04 -16.93 30.76
CA ILE A 217 9.16 -17.15 31.92
C ILE A 217 8.91 -18.63 32.26
N PRO A 218 8.67 -19.55 31.30
CA PRO A 218 8.47 -20.96 31.61
C PRO A 218 9.71 -21.69 32.12
N MET A 219 10.91 -21.09 32.06
CA MET A 219 12.14 -21.77 32.49
C MET A 219 12.13 -22.11 33.99
N PRO A 220 12.62 -23.29 34.39
CA PRO A 220 12.50 -23.79 35.76
C PRO A 220 13.30 -22.96 36.78
N TRP A 221 14.39 -22.30 36.36
CA TRP A 221 15.21 -21.45 37.22
C TRP A 221 14.62 -20.05 37.48
N ILE A 222 13.53 -19.67 36.80
CA ILE A 222 12.82 -18.42 37.08
C ILE A 222 11.83 -18.69 38.22
N SER A 223 11.95 -17.93 39.33
CA SER A 223 10.97 -18.03 40.42
C SER A 223 9.60 -17.51 39.98
N ILE A 224 8.53 -18.02 40.59
CA ILE A 224 7.15 -17.61 40.29
C ILE A 224 7.00 -16.09 40.48
N GLU A 225 7.53 -15.53 41.56
CA GLU A 225 7.52 -14.08 41.81
C GLU A 225 8.21 -13.28 40.70
N THR A 226 9.40 -13.73 40.27
CA THR A 226 10.15 -13.07 39.18
C THR A 226 9.37 -13.16 37.86
N ALA A 227 8.75 -14.31 37.57
CA ALA A 227 7.91 -14.50 36.39
C ALA A 227 6.69 -13.56 36.40
N HIS A 228 6.01 -13.40 37.54
CA HIS A 228 4.89 -12.47 37.68
C HIS A 228 5.33 -11.01 37.49
N VAL A 229 6.44 -10.59 38.10
CA VAL A 229 6.95 -9.22 37.96
C VAL A 229 7.38 -8.95 36.52
N LEU A 230 8.14 -9.86 35.90
CA LEU A 230 8.61 -9.72 34.53
C LEU A 230 7.45 -9.69 33.53
N SER A 231 6.49 -10.61 33.66
CA SER A 231 5.31 -10.65 32.80
C SER A 231 4.45 -9.41 32.94
N PHE A 232 4.22 -8.92 34.16
CA PHE A 232 3.48 -7.69 34.40
C PHE A 232 4.16 -6.51 33.72
N PHE A 233 5.46 -6.30 33.96
CA PHE A 233 6.20 -5.19 33.37
C PHE A 233 6.21 -5.25 31.83
N ALA A 234 6.49 -6.43 31.26
CA ALA A 234 6.53 -6.62 29.82
C ALA A 234 5.14 -6.41 29.17
N THR A 235 4.07 -6.89 29.83
CA THR A 235 2.68 -6.68 29.40
C THR A 235 2.30 -5.20 29.45
N THR A 236 2.62 -4.49 30.52
CA THR A 236 2.34 -3.05 30.65
C THR A 236 3.06 -2.27 29.56
N LEU A 237 4.34 -2.56 29.31
CA LEU A 237 5.15 -1.87 28.32
C LEU A 237 4.59 -2.03 26.89
N VAL A 238 4.22 -3.27 26.50
CA VAL A 238 3.66 -3.51 25.16
C VAL A 238 2.25 -2.93 25.02
N LEU A 239 1.41 -2.99 26.06
CA LEU A 239 0.06 -2.39 26.03
C LEU A 239 0.11 -0.87 26.01
N LEU A 240 1.05 -0.23 26.72
CA LEU A 240 1.27 1.22 26.64
C LEU A 240 1.74 1.63 25.24
N SER A 241 2.71 0.90 24.67
CA SER A 241 3.14 1.15 23.28
C SER A 241 1.96 1.04 22.31
N PHE A 242 1.14 -0.02 22.45
CA PHE A 242 -0.04 -0.24 21.62
C PHE A 242 -1.12 0.84 21.84
N ALA A 243 -1.34 1.29 23.07
CA ALA A 243 -2.28 2.37 23.37
C ALA A 243 -1.83 3.71 22.75
N VAL A 244 -0.53 3.99 22.74
CA VAL A 244 0.05 5.16 22.03
C VAL A 244 -0.21 5.05 20.54
N ASP A 245 -0.02 3.87 19.92
CA ASP A 245 -0.32 3.66 18.50
C ASP A 245 -1.82 3.90 18.20
N VAL A 246 -2.73 3.37 19.03
CA VAL A 246 -4.18 3.58 18.87
C VAL A 246 -4.57 5.04 19.09
N ALA A 247 -3.96 5.73 20.06
CA ALA A 247 -4.20 7.15 20.30
C ALA A 247 -3.71 8.00 19.12
N TRP A 248 -2.55 7.65 18.56
CA TRP A 248 -2.01 8.29 17.36
C TRP A 248 -2.95 8.10 16.17
N LEU A 249 -3.43 6.86 15.94
CA LEU A 249 -4.42 6.54 14.91
C LEU A 249 -5.75 7.24 15.14
N ARG A 250 -6.17 7.45 16.38
CA ARG A 250 -7.40 8.20 16.67
C ARG A 250 -7.24 9.69 16.36
N ALA A 251 -6.06 10.24 16.61
CA ALA A 251 -5.73 11.63 16.34
C ALA A 251 -5.53 11.90 14.83
N HIS A 252 -4.94 10.96 14.09
CA HIS A 252 -4.51 11.17 12.69
C HIS A 252 -5.26 10.30 11.67
N GLY A 253 -5.95 9.25 12.10
CA GLY A 253 -6.68 8.31 11.24
C GLY A 253 -8.06 8.80 10.80
N ARG A 254 -8.50 9.99 11.20
CA ARG A 254 -9.74 10.63 10.72
C ARG A 254 -9.57 11.35 9.37
N GLY A 255 -8.81 10.73 8.46
CA GLY A 255 -8.53 11.24 7.11
C GLY A 255 -9.52 10.79 6.03
N GLU A 256 -10.61 10.08 6.38
CA GLU A 256 -11.71 9.79 5.46
C GLU A 256 -12.99 10.51 5.96
N GLY A 257 -13.18 11.75 5.51
CA GLY A 257 -14.41 12.54 5.69
C GLY A 257 -14.29 13.77 6.59
N ILE A 258 -13.83 14.91 6.05
CA ILE A 258 -13.94 16.21 6.72
C ILE A 258 -15.32 16.80 6.41
N ALA A 259 -16.22 16.73 7.40
CA ALA A 259 -17.25 17.75 7.56
C ALA A 259 -16.65 18.92 8.34
N ARG A 260 -16.76 20.12 7.79
CA ARG A 260 -16.35 21.40 8.40
C ARG A 260 -17.21 21.65 9.64
N ASP A 261 -16.60 21.92 10.79
CA ASP A 261 -16.92 23.14 11.57
C ASP A 261 -16.13 23.35 12.88
N ASP A 262 -15.27 22.44 13.34
CA ASP A 262 -14.50 22.70 14.57
C ASP A 262 -12.99 22.41 14.44
N LEU A 263 -12.22 23.34 13.87
CA LEU A 263 -10.75 23.31 13.94
C LEU A 263 -10.17 24.49 14.74
N PRO A 264 -9.17 24.27 15.63
CA PRO A 264 -8.38 25.33 16.26
C PRO A 264 -7.64 26.19 15.20
N PRO A 265 -7.13 27.38 15.56
CA PRO A 265 -6.55 28.32 14.59
C PRO A 265 -5.45 27.67 13.75
N ALA A 266 -5.65 27.74 12.43
CA ALA A 266 -4.83 27.15 11.38
C ALA A 266 -3.31 27.41 11.57
N ALA A 267 -2.52 26.34 11.55
CA ALA A 267 -1.06 26.39 11.47
C ALA A 267 -0.64 27.21 10.23
N PRO A 268 0.59 27.78 10.19
CA PRO A 268 1.01 28.67 9.10
C PRO A 268 0.67 28.12 7.70
N GLY A 269 1.09 26.89 7.39
CA GLY A 269 0.81 26.23 6.10
C GLY A 269 -0.68 25.98 5.79
N ASP A 270 -1.54 25.83 6.80
CA ASP A 270 -2.98 25.59 6.60
C ASP A 270 -3.70 26.84 6.07
N ARG A 271 -3.20 28.05 6.41
CA ARG A 271 -3.79 29.30 5.91
C ARG A 271 -3.47 29.51 4.44
N ALA A 272 -2.20 29.31 4.06
CA ALA A 272 -1.78 29.39 2.67
C ALA A 272 -2.51 28.34 1.82
N TRP A 273 -2.63 27.11 2.34
CA TRP A 273 -3.37 26.05 1.68
C TRP A 273 -4.86 26.37 1.49
N GLY A 274 -5.53 26.86 2.54
CA GLY A 274 -6.93 27.28 2.46
C GLY A 274 -7.16 28.40 1.43
N ARG A 275 -6.20 29.31 1.27
CA ARG A 275 -6.24 30.35 0.22
C ARG A 275 -6.05 29.78 -1.18
N LEU A 276 -5.12 28.86 -1.37
CA LEU A 276 -4.93 28.17 -2.65
C LEU A 276 -6.20 27.44 -3.09
N LEU A 277 -6.84 26.71 -2.17
CA LEU A 277 -8.12 26.04 -2.44
C LEU A 277 -9.22 27.04 -2.81
N LYS A 278 -9.32 28.16 -2.08
CA LYS A 278 -10.32 29.19 -2.38
C LYS A 278 -10.04 29.89 -3.73
N ALA A 279 -8.78 30.12 -4.07
CA ALA A 279 -8.39 30.68 -5.35
C ALA A 279 -8.70 29.70 -6.51
N ALA A 280 -8.41 28.41 -6.31
CA ALA A 280 -8.70 27.37 -7.28
C ALA A 280 -10.21 27.27 -7.57
N HIS A 281 -11.03 27.14 -6.53
CA HIS A 281 -12.44 26.74 -6.68
C HIS A 281 -13.44 27.89 -6.62
N SER A 282 -13.06 29.06 -6.11
CA SER A 282 -13.94 30.23 -5.99
C SER A 282 -13.43 31.45 -6.76
N GLY A 283 -12.33 31.31 -7.52
CA GLY A 283 -11.77 32.40 -8.34
C GLY A 283 -11.28 33.60 -7.53
N THR A 284 -11.03 33.44 -6.23
CA THR A 284 -10.55 34.53 -5.37
C THR A 284 -9.09 34.83 -5.68
N ALA A 285 -8.75 36.12 -5.85
CA ALA A 285 -7.36 36.52 -6.08
C ALA A 285 -6.45 36.11 -4.91
N LEU A 286 -5.29 35.55 -5.22
CA LEU A 286 -4.26 35.26 -4.22
C LEU A 286 -3.62 36.57 -3.75
N VAL A 287 -3.75 36.86 -2.45
CA VAL A 287 -3.05 37.98 -1.81
C VAL A 287 -1.70 37.47 -1.29
N PRO A 288 -0.58 38.16 -1.55
CA PRO A 288 0.73 37.77 -1.06
C PRO A 288 0.76 37.58 0.47
N LEU A 289 1.42 36.52 0.93
CA LEU A 289 1.65 36.25 2.35
C LEU A 289 3.08 36.59 2.74
N THR A 290 3.25 37.10 3.96
CA THR A 290 4.55 37.55 4.49
C THR A 290 5.39 36.40 5.05
N GLU A 291 4.75 35.37 5.61
CA GLU A 291 5.43 34.25 6.26
C GLU A 291 6.21 33.35 5.27
N PRO A 292 7.45 32.91 5.58
CA PRO A 292 8.27 32.13 4.66
C PRO A 292 7.66 30.78 4.24
N ALA A 293 7.05 30.04 5.17
CA ALA A 293 6.45 28.73 4.88
C ALA A 293 5.23 28.86 3.96
N ASP A 294 4.42 29.90 4.18
CA ASP A 294 3.26 30.23 3.35
C ASP A 294 3.69 30.63 1.95
N ARG A 295 4.78 31.40 1.87
CA ARG A 295 5.37 31.83 0.61
C ARG A 295 5.88 30.64 -0.20
N ALA A 296 6.64 29.72 0.39
CA ALA A 296 7.12 28.53 -0.30
C ALA A 296 5.97 27.67 -0.86
N LEU A 297 4.89 27.50 -0.08
CA LEU A 297 3.71 26.77 -0.54
C LEU A 297 3.01 27.49 -1.70
N LEU A 298 2.85 28.81 -1.61
CA LEU A 298 2.26 29.62 -2.68
C LEU A 298 3.13 29.60 -3.94
N GLU A 299 4.44 29.79 -3.82
CA GLU A 299 5.39 29.72 -4.94
C GLU A 299 5.34 28.36 -5.64
N ARG A 300 5.15 27.28 -4.87
CA ARG A 300 5.06 25.92 -5.40
C ARG A 300 3.76 25.66 -6.17
N PHE A 301 2.61 26.07 -5.63
CA PHE A 301 1.30 25.65 -6.14
C PHE A 301 0.52 26.73 -6.90
N ALA A 302 0.78 28.02 -6.69
CA ALA A 302 0.09 29.08 -7.40
C ALA A 302 0.24 29.00 -8.94
N PRO A 303 1.39 28.60 -9.50
CA PRO A 303 1.51 28.40 -10.96
C PRO A 303 0.55 27.36 -11.53
N ALA A 304 0.16 26.35 -10.72
CA ALA A 304 -0.80 25.32 -11.12
C ALA A 304 -2.25 25.85 -11.25
N LEU A 305 -2.52 27.09 -10.78
CA LEU A 305 -3.84 27.72 -10.85
C LEU A 305 -4.07 28.51 -12.14
N GLY A 306 -3.16 28.41 -13.11
CA GLY A 306 -3.30 29.03 -14.43
C GLY A 306 -4.62 28.67 -15.12
N SER A 307 -4.93 29.42 -16.18
CA SER A 307 -6.19 29.27 -16.90
C SER A 307 -6.04 29.66 -18.35
N HIS A 308 -6.71 28.93 -19.24
CA HIS A 308 -6.88 29.30 -20.64
C HIS A 308 -8.37 29.57 -20.94
N PRO A 309 -8.71 30.46 -21.89
CA PRO A 309 -10.09 30.73 -22.24
C PRO A 309 -10.75 29.58 -23.02
N HIS A 310 -9.98 28.85 -23.84
CA HIS A 310 -10.50 27.89 -24.82
C HIS A 310 -10.14 26.42 -24.55
N ARG A 311 -9.35 26.15 -23.50
CA ARG A 311 -8.99 24.79 -23.07
C ARG A 311 -8.74 24.75 -21.57
N PRO A 312 -8.73 23.57 -20.94
CA PRO A 312 -8.29 23.43 -19.57
C PRO A 312 -6.79 23.73 -19.46
N PHE A 313 -6.38 24.28 -18.32
CA PHE A 313 -4.98 24.37 -17.91
C PHE A 313 -4.51 22.99 -17.44
N VAL A 314 -3.37 22.53 -17.93
CA VAL A 314 -2.90 21.15 -17.76
C VAL A 314 -1.62 21.12 -16.95
N VAL A 315 -1.69 20.44 -15.81
CA VAL A 315 -0.55 20.14 -14.95
C VAL A 315 -0.24 18.66 -15.09
N GLY A 316 1.00 18.30 -15.39
CA GLY A 316 1.48 16.93 -15.40
C GLY A 316 2.22 16.62 -14.11
N HIS A 317 2.06 15.40 -13.59
CA HIS A 317 2.88 14.94 -12.49
C HIS A 317 3.40 13.52 -12.71
N LEU A 318 4.71 13.35 -12.53
CA LEU A 318 5.43 12.08 -12.60
C LEU A 318 6.42 11.97 -11.45
N ALA A 319 6.58 10.77 -10.93
CA ALA A 319 7.65 10.39 -10.01
C ALA A 319 8.55 9.35 -10.68
N GLN A 320 9.85 9.60 -10.71
CA GLN A 320 10.84 8.71 -11.33
C GLN A 320 12.03 8.43 -10.40
N SER A 321 12.74 7.36 -10.69
CA SER A 321 14.08 7.10 -10.16
C SER A 321 15.12 8.06 -10.76
N ILE A 322 16.32 8.12 -10.15
CA ILE A 322 17.40 9.01 -10.62
C ILE A 322 17.89 8.67 -12.03
N ASP A 323 17.73 7.41 -12.44
CA ASP A 323 18.04 6.90 -13.78
C ASP A 323 16.84 6.99 -14.76
N GLY A 324 15.78 7.70 -14.39
CA GLY A 324 14.74 8.15 -15.33
C GLY A 324 13.56 7.20 -15.53
N HIS A 325 13.30 6.29 -14.59
CA HIS A 325 12.28 5.26 -14.74
C HIS A 325 11.09 5.45 -13.77
N ILE A 326 9.87 5.24 -14.27
CA ILE A 326 8.60 5.39 -13.51
C ILE A 326 7.98 4.05 -13.08
N ALA A 327 8.59 2.94 -13.47
CA ALA A 327 8.19 1.60 -13.08
C ALA A 327 9.32 0.62 -13.39
N LEU A 328 9.27 -0.56 -12.79
CA LEU A 328 9.98 -1.72 -13.30
C LEU A 328 9.44 -2.11 -14.69
N GLU A 329 10.20 -2.89 -15.46
CA GLU A 329 9.74 -3.47 -16.74
C GLU A 329 8.39 -4.20 -16.58
N SER A 330 8.23 -4.89 -15.45
CA SER A 330 6.99 -5.58 -15.05
C SER A 330 5.77 -4.67 -14.90
N GLY A 331 5.96 -3.35 -14.83
CA GLY A 331 4.91 -2.36 -14.61
C GLY A 331 4.70 -1.99 -13.14
N ALA A 332 5.42 -2.62 -12.21
CA ALA A 332 5.33 -2.23 -10.79
C ALA A 332 5.91 -0.83 -10.59
N SER A 333 5.07 0.09 -10.10
CA SER A 333 5.32 1.54 -10.04
C SER A 333 5.05 2.15 -8.65
N GLN A 334 4.55 1.36 -7.70
CA GLN A 334 4.16 1.85 -6.38
C GLN A 334 5.38 2.24 -5.53
N TRP A 335 5.29 3.42 -4.91
CA TRP A 335 6.26 3.96 -3.95
C TRP A 335 7.66 4.24 -4.51
N ILE A 336 7.73 4.68 -5.78
CA ILE A 336 8.97 5.25 -6.32
C ILE A 336 9.32 6.54 -5.57
N SER A 337 8.35 7.42 -5.35
CA SER A 337 8.52 8.62 -4.53
C SER A 337 8.12 8.42 -3.08
N GLY A 338 8.67 9.28 -2.23
CA GLY A 338 8.48 9.31 -0.79
C GLY A 338 7.13 9.91 -0.34
N PRO A 339 6.88 9.91 0.98
CA PRO A 339 5.63 10.37 1.56
C PRO A 339 5.32 11.86 1.29
N ASP A 340 6.33 12.72 1.19
CA ASP A 340 6.15 14.14 0.91
C ASP A 340 5.63 14.40 -0.53
N ASP A 341 6.06 13.57 -1.48
CA ASP A 341 5.55 13.61 -2.85
C ASP A 341 4.12 13.07 -2.96
N LEU A 342 3.77 12.09 -2.12
CA LEU A 342 2.39 11.63 -2.00
C LEU A 342 1.48 12.79 -1.52
N VAL A 343 1.89 13.53 -0.48
CA VAL A 343 1.16 14.74 -0.03
C VAL A 343 1.10 15.78 -1.15
N HIS A 344 2.19 15.98 -1.89
CA HIS A 344 2.25 16.89 -3.04
C HIS A 344 1.26 16.51 -4.15
N THR A 345 1.21 15.23 -4.53
CA THR A 345 0.22 14.69 -5.48
C THR A 345 -1.20 14.98 -5.01
N HIS A 346 -1.50 14.69 -3.74
CA HIS A 346 -2.81 14.91 -3.17
C HIS A 346 -3.19 16.40 -3.11
N ARG A 347 -2.21 17.30 -2.93
CA ARG A 347 -2.41 18.75 -3.08
C ARG A 347 -2.71 19.14 -4.52
N LEU A 348 -1.97 18.63 -5.50
CA LEU A 348 -2.29 18.88 -6.91
C LEU A 348 -3.72 18.44 -7.25
N ARG A 349 -4.13 17.23 -6.84
CA ARG A 349 -5.51 16.71 -7.01
C ARG A 349 -6.56 17.65 -6.43
N ALA A 350 -6.28 18.27 -5.28
CA ALA A 350 -7.21 19.16 -4.61
C ALA A 350 -7.33 20.54 -5.28
N LEU A 351 -6.39 20.94 -6.16
CA LEU A 351 -6.39 22.23 -6.85
C LEU A 351 -6.99 22.17 -8.26
N VAL A 352 -7.18 20.98 -8.81
CA VAL A 352 -7.72 20.76 -10.16
C VAL A 352 -9.18 20.34 -10.13
N ASP A 353 -9.85 20.48 -11.27
CA ASP A 353 -11.24 20.04 -11.42
C ASP A 353 -11.30 18.56 -11.82
N ALA A 354 -10.29 18.08 -12.54
CA ALA A 354 -10.20 16.71 -13.00
C ALA A 354 -8.78 16.13 -12.91
N VAL A 355 -8.70 14.83 -12.63
CA VAL A 355 -7.46 14.04 -12.70
C VAL A 355 -7.59 13.02 -13.83
N LEU A 356 -6.65 13.05 -14.77
CA LEU A 356 -6.62 12.21 -15.95
C LEU A 356 -5.50 11.17 -15.85
N VAL A 357 -5.86 9.90 -16.06
CA VAL A 357 -4.90 8.80 -16.20
C VAL A 357 -5.21 7.95 -17.43
N GLY A 358 -4.21 7.23 -17.94
CA GLY A 358 -4.43 6.24 -18.99
C GLY A 358 -5.08 4.95 -18.47
N ALA A 359 -5.78 4.22 -19.34
CA ALA A 359 -6.38 2.93 -19.01
C ALA A 359 -5.36 1.90 -18.48
N GLU A 360 -4.12 1.91 -18.99
CA GLU A 360 -3.08 1.01 -18.49
C GLU A 360 -2.74 1.28 -17.03
N THR A 361 -2.57 2.54 -16.63
CA THR A 361 -2.40 2.94 -15.24
C THR A 361 -3.59 2.51 -14.39
N ALA A 362 -4.82 2.71 -14.88
CA ALA A 362 -6.02 2.28 -14.16
C ALA A 362 -6.08 0.75 -13.96
N ILE A 363 -5.65 -0.02 -14.96
CA ILE A 363 -5.67 -1.50 -14.92
C ILE A 363 -4.53 -2.06 -14.05
N CYS A 364 -3.32 -1.53 -14.19
CA CYS A 364 -2.14 -2.02 -13.48
C CYS A 364 -2.14 -1.62 -12.01
N ASP A 365 -2.51 -0.36 -11.71
CA ASP A 365 -2.34 0.20 -10.35
C ASP A 365 -3.66 0.20 -9.55
N ASN A 366 -4.80 0.01 -10.22
CA ASN A 366 -6.15 0.09 -9.65
C ASN A 366 -6.33 1.27 -8.66
N PRO A 367 -5.99 2.52 -9.08
CA PRO A 367 -5.93 3.66 -8.17
C PRO A 367 -7.33 4.13 -7.75
N ARG A 368 -7.42 4.88 -6.65
CA ARG A 368 -8.66 5.57 -6.25
C ARG A 368 -8.83 6.95 -6.90
N LEU A 369 -7.70 7.63 -7.19
CA LEU A 369 -7.63 8.98 -7.77
C LEU A 369 -8.39 10.07 -6.98
N THR A 370 -8.38 9.95 -5.65
CA THR A 370 -9.05 10.87 -4.71
C THR A 370 -8.03 11.67 -3.89
N VAL A 371 -8.46 12.79 -3.30
CA VAL A 371 -7.72 13.54 -2.26
C VAL A 371 -7.86 12.87 -0.89
N ARG A 372 -6.76 12.57 -0.18
CA ARG A 372 -6.74 11.84 1.11
C ARG A 372 -5.67 12.37 2.08
N GLU A 373 -4.52 12.78 1.54
CA GLU A 373 -3.39 13.26 2.36
C GLU A 373 -3.40 14.79 2.58
N THR A 374 -4.49 15.47 2.22
CA THR A 374 -4.67 16.92 2.44
C THR A 374 -6.16 17.28 2.44
N SER A 375 -6.50 18.48 2.90
CA SER A 375 -7.86 19.02 2.76
C SER A 375 -8.12 19.53 1.34
N GLY A 376 -9.35 19.37 0.85
CA GLY A 376 -9.76 19.86 -0.46
C GLY A 376 -10.85 18.99 -1.09
N PRO A 377 -11.48 19.45 -2.19
CA PRO A 377 -12.46 18.65 -2.91
C PRO A 377 -11.79 17.52 -3.68
N HIS A 378 -12.54 16.45 -3.97
CA HIS A 378 -12.09 15.40 -4.87
C HIS A 378 -12.30 15.84 -6.33
N PRO A 379 -11.29 15.68 -7.22
CA PRO A 379 -11.45 15.99 -8.63
C PRO A 379 -12.29 14.91 -9.34
N THR A 380 -12.91 15.27 -10.46
CA THR A 380 -13.50 14.29 -11.38
C THR A 380 -12.41 13.37 -11.92
N ARG A 381 -12.65 12.06 -11.87
CA ARG A 381 -11.70 11.05 -12.34
C ARG A 381 -11.92 10.82 -13.81
N VAL A 382 -10.91 11.06 -14.64
CA VAL A 382 -10.95 10.92 -16.09
C VAL A 382 -10.05 9.76 -16.49
N ILE A 383 -10.63 8.71 -17.06
CA ILE A 383 -9.87 7.56 -17.57
C ILE A 383 -9.85 7.62 -19.09
N LEU A 384 -8.65 7.76 -19.67
CA LEU A 384 -8.46 7.66 -21.11
C LEU A 384 -8.38 6.18 -21.52
N ASP A 385 -9.47 5.65 -22.05
CA ASP A 385 -9.59 4.27 -22.50
C ASP A 385 -10.16 4.16 -23.92
N PRO A 386 -9.36 4.50 -24.97
CA PRO A 386 -9.84 4.55 -26.34
C PRO A 386 -10.43 3.24 -26.86
N ASN A 387 -10.10 2.10 -26.25
CA ASN A 387 -10.51 0.77 -26.72
C ASN A 387 -11.45 0.03 -25.77
N GLY A 388 -11.90 0.65 -24.68
CA GLY A 388 -12.82 0.00 -23.72
C GLY A 388 -12.25 -1.25 -23.05
N ARG A 389 -11.06 -1.13 -22.48
CA ARG A 389 -10.37 -2.21 -21.74
C ARG A 389 -10.62 -2.17 -20.24
N LEU A 390 -11.22 -1.09 -19.72
CA LEU A 390 -11.41 -0.91 -18.29
C LEU A 390 -12.33 -1.97 -17.70
N ASP A 391 -11.89 -2.62 -16.62
CA ASP A 391 -12.71 -3.59 -15.89
C ASP A 391 -13.81 -2.85 -15.10
N PRO A 392 -15.11 -3.19 -15.26
CA PRO A 392 -16.19 -2.61 -14.45
C PRO A 392 -16.01 -2.77 -12.93
N ALA A 393 -15.22 -3.74 -12.49
CA ALA A 393 -14.89 -3.97 -11.08
C ALA A 393 -13.70 -3.13 -10.58
N CYS A 394 -13.16 -2.23 -11.40
CA CYS A 394 -12.04 -1.37 -11.02
C CYS A 394 -12.42 -0.40 -9.90
N ALA A 395 -11.44 0.03 -9.09
CA ALA A 395 -11.69 0.92 -7.95
C ALA A 395 -12.34 2.25 -8.37
N VAL A 396 -11.87 2.88 -9.45
CA VAL A 396 -12.48 4.12 -9.98
C VAL A 396 -13.90 3.89 -10.53
N CYS A 397 -14.25 2.65 -10.87
CA CYS A 397 -15.56 2.24 -11.36
C CYS A 397 -16.54 1.91 -10.22
N LEU A 398 -16.03 1.47 -9.05
CA LEU A 398 -16.82 1.01 -7.89
C LEU A 398 -16.93 2.03 -6.75
N ASP A 399 -15.92 2.88 -6.57
CA ASP A 399 -15.89 3.93 -5.56
C ASP A 399 -16.80 5.12 -5.93
N THR A 400 -17.67 5.55 -5.01
CA THR A 400 -18.66 6.63 -5.18
C THR A 400 -18.21 7.98 -4.62
N THR A 401 -16.98 8.09 -4.12
CA THR A 401 -16.46 9.33 -3.51
C THR A 401 -16.24 10.49 -4.48
N ALA A 402 -16.08 10.21 -5.77
CA ALA A 402 -15.90 11.20 -6.82
C ALA A 402 -16.57 10.75 -8.12
N ASP A 403 -16.89 11.68 -9.02
CA ASP A 403 -17.43 11.34 -10.33
C ASP A 403 -16.35 10.70 -11.22
N THR A 404 -16.77 9.79 -12.10
CA THR A 404 -15.88 9.12 -13.06
C THR A 404 -16.37 9.31 -14.47
N VAL A 405 -15.46 9.81 -15.32
CA VAL A 405 -15.64 9.99 -16.75
C VAL A 405 -14.66 9.07 -17.47
N VAL A 406 -15.14 8.26 -18.41
CA VAL A 406 -14.30 7.42 -19.26
C VAL A 406 -14.33 7.98 -20.67
N LEU A 407 -13.16 8.38 -21.18
CA LEU A 407 -13.00 8.88 -22.53
C LEU A 407 -12.66 7.72 -23.47
N VAL A 408 -13.48 7.57 -24.51
CA VAL A 408 -13.42 6.46 -25.46
C VAL A 408 -13.36 7.02 -26.87
N LYS A 409 -12.81 6.29 -27.83
CA LYS A 409 -12.81 6.77 -29.21
C LYS A 409 -14.23 6.67 -29.77
N GLN A 410 -14.59 7.61 -30.64
CA GLN A 410 -15.91 7.63 -31.29
C GLN A 410 -16.20 6.31 -32.03
N GLY A 411 -17.42 5.79 -31.90
CA GLY A 411 -17.84 4.52 -32.52
C GLY A 411 -17.38 3.25 -31.78
N GLN A 412 -16.87 3.36 -30.54
CA GLN A 412 -16.48 2.22 -29.72
C GLN A 412 -17.66 1.68 -28.90
N GLU A 413 -18.11 0.46 -29.18
CA GLU A 413 -19.30 -0.15 -28.55
C GLU A 413 -19.04 -0.84 -27.18
N ALA A 414 -17.78 -1.00 -26.77
CA ALA A 414 -17.35 -1.95 -25.73
C ALA A 414 -17.66 -1.57 -24.26
N HIS A 415 -18.61 -0.67 -23.98
CA HIS A 415 -18.82 -0.07 -22.65
C HIS A 415 -20.13 -0.46 -21.96
N THR A 416 -20.92 -1.36 -22.56
CA THR A 416 -22.23 -1.81 -22.06
C THR A 416 -22.21 -2.47 -20.67
N CYS A 417 -21.04 -2.72 -20.09
CA CYS A 417 -20.89 -3.35 -18.77
C CYS A 417 -20.41 -2.38 -17.67
N LEU A 418 -20.12 -1.10 -17.97
CA LEU A 418 -19.74 -0.14 -16.93
C LEU A 418 -20.96 0.27 -16.08
N PRO A 419 -20.80 0.53 -14.78
CA PRO A 419 -21.90 1.00 -13.93
C PRO A 419 -22.52 2.31 -14.49
N GLU A 420 -23.85 2.46 -14.41
CA GLU A 420 -24.59 3.61 -15.00
C GLU A 420 -24.07 4.99 -14.56
N ARG A 421 -23.50 5.08 -13.37
CA ARG A 421 -22.92 6.31 -12.82
C ARG A 421 -21.62 6.74 -13.50
N VAL A 422 -20.95 5.84 -14.21
CA VAL A 422 -19.72 6.13 -14.94
C VAL A 422 -20.11 6.76 -16.26
N GLN A 423 -19.73 8.02 -16.44
CA GLN A 423 -20.07 8.75 -17.66
C GLN A 423 -19.10 8.35 -18.78
N VAL A 424 -19.60 7.70 -19.82
CA VAL A 424 -18.82 7.35 -21.00
C VAL A 424 -18.94 8.49 -22.02
N VAL A 425 -17.80 8.93 -22.54
CA VAL A 425 -17.70 10.08 -23.44
C VAL A 425 -16.92 9.68 -24.67
N GLU A 426 -17.58 9.72 -25.81
CA GLU A 426 -16.93 9.55 -27.09
C GLU A 426 -16.15 10.80 -27.48
N VAL A 427 -14.92 10.58 -27.94
CA VAL A 427 -13.99 11.62 -28.36
C VAL A 427 -13.53 11.33 -29.79
N PRO A 428 -13.45 12.36 -30.66
CA PRO A 428 -12.90 12.20 -32.00
C PRO A 428 -11.49 11.60 -31.96
N HIS A 429 -11.19 10.77 -32.95
CA HIS A 429 -9.89 10.13 -33.08
C HIS A 429 -9.38 10.25 -34.51
N ASN A 430 -8.06 10.16 -34.69
CA ASN A 430 -7.42 10.01 -35.99
C ASN A 430 -6.63 8.69 -36.00
N ASP A 431 -6.89 7.79 -36.95
CA ASP A 431 -6.25 6.46 -37.03
C ASP A 431 -6.24 5.66 -35.69
N GLY A 432 -7.35 5.73 -34.95
CA GLY A 432 -7.51 5.09 -33.64
C GLY A 432 -6.84 5.81 -32.46
N PHE A 433 -6.16 6.93 -32.71
CA PHE A 433 -5.52 7.75 -31.68
C PHE A 433 -6.38 8.95 -31.28
N VAL A 434 -6.60 9.10 -29.97
CA VAL A 434 -7.29 10.26 -29.39
C VAL A 434 -6.26 11.33 -29.03
N SER A 435 -6.33 12.50 -29.65
CA SER A 435 -5.36 13.57 -29.43
C SER A 435 -5.57 14.31 -28.10
N PRO A 436 -4.51 14.83 -27.46
CA PRO A 436 -4.63 15.69 -26.27
C PRO A 436 -5.60 16.87 -26.48
N GLN A 437 -5.62 17.48 -27.66
CA GLN A 437 -6.55 18.56 -28.00
C GLN A 437 -8.01 18.11 -27.94
N ALA A 438 -8.32 16.93 -28.50
CA ALA A 438 -9.68 16.38 -28.49
C ALA A 438 -10.13 16.00 -27.07
N ILE A 439 -9.22 15.45 -26.27
CA ILE A 439 -9.43 15.19 -24.83
C ILE A 439 -9.79 16.48 -24.11
N LEU A 440 -8.95 17.50 -24.24
CA LEU A 440 -9.12 18.78 -23.57
C LEU A 440 -10.39 19.51 -24.02
N ALA A 441 -10.77 19.45 -25.29
CA ALA A 441 -12.02 20.01 -25.79
C ALA A 441 -13.25 19.31 -25.17
N ALA A 442 -13.23 17.97 -25.08
CA ALA A 442 -14.29 17.20 -24.46
C ALA A 442 -14.45 17.51 -22.96
N LEU A 443 -13.34 17.72 -22.24
CA LEU A 443 -13.35 18.11 -20.83
C LEU A 443 -13.80 19.57 -20.64
N HIS A 444 -13.31 20.48 -21.47
CA HIS A 444 -13.66 21.91 -21.41
C HIS A 444 -15.16 22.14 -21.60
N THR A 445 -15.80 21.39 -22.51
CA THR A 445 -17.25 21.47 -22.76
C THR A 445 -18.08 21.03 -21.54
N ARG A 446 -17.48 20.27 -20.62
CA ARG A 446 -18.06 19.84 -19.34
C ARG A 446 -17.76 20.81 -18.19
N GLY A 447 -17.18 21.97 -18.49
CA GLY A 447 -16.83 22.97 -17.48
C GLY A 447 -15.54 22.70 -16.73
N ILE A 448 -14.77 21.66 -17.10
CA ILE A 448 -13.46 21.37 -16.51
C ILE A 448 -12.47 22.45 -16.99
N ARG A 449 -11.88 23.19 -16.06
CA ARG A 449 -10.95 24.30 -16.32
C ARG A 449 -9.51 23.93 -16.02
N ARG A 450 -9.26 22.98 -15.12
CA ARG A 450 -7.93 22.51 -14.76
C ARG A 450 -7.89 20.99 -14.71
N VAL A 451 -6.87 20.42 -15.36
CA VAL A 451 -6.66 18.97 -15.44
C VAL A 451 -5.27 18.64 -14.90
N LEU A 452 -5.22 17.67 -13.99
CA LEU A 452 -3.98 17.03 -13.60
C LEU A 452 -3.81 15.74 -14.40
N VAL A 453 -2.74 15.60 -15.19
CA VAL A 453 -2.38 14.36 -15.86
C VAL A 453 -1.41 13.60 -14.96
N GLU A 454 -1.88 12.51 -14.36
CA GLU A 454 -1.08 11.63 -13.51
C GLU A 454 -0.79 10.30 -14.21
N GLY A 455 0.42 9.79 -14.03
CA GLY A 455 0.73 8.40 -14.35
C GLY A 455 0.75 8.06 -15.85
N GLY A 456 1.60 7.10 -16.18
CA GLY A 456 1.84 6.67 -17.56
C GLY A 456 2.71 7.66 -18.33
N GLY A 457 4.00 7.35 -18.43
CA GLY A 457 4.97 8.17 -19.17
C GLY A 457 4.53 8.46 -20.60
N VAL A 458 3.82 7.53 -21.23
CA VAL A 458 3.22 7.71 -22.57
C VAL A 458 2.20 8.85 -22.60
N THR A 459 1.29 8.93 -21.63
CA THR A 459 0.24 9.97 -21.63
C THR A 459 0.86 11.34 -21.43
N VAL A 460 1.72 11.48 -20.42
CA VAL A 460 2.41 12.76 -20.16
C VAL A 460 3.26 13.19 -21.36
N SER A 461 4.00 12.25 -21.96
CA SER A 461 4.81 12.53 -23.15
C SER A 461 3.97 13.05 -24.32
N ARG A 462 2.82 12.42 -24.58
CA ARG A 462 1.90 12.87 -25.65
C ARG A 462 1.38 14.28 -25.44
N PHE A 463 1.08 14.65 -24.20
CA PHE A 463 0.65 16.02 -23.89
C PHE A 463 1.80 17.02 -24.10
N ILE A 464 3.04 16.66 -23.76
CA ILE A 464 4.22 17.50 -24.02
C ILE A 464 4.45 17.64 -25.53
N GLU A 465 4.47 16.53 -26.28
CA GLU A 465 4.65 16.51 -27.73
C GLU A 465 3.58 17.31 -28.48
N ALA A 466 2.33 17.26 -28.02
CA ALA A 466 1.23 18.01 -28.59
C ALA A 466 1.23 19.50 -28.21
N GLY A 467 2.16 19.96 -27.38
CA GLY A 467 2.18 21.32 -26.83
C GLY A 467 0.97 21.60 -25.93
N MET A 468 0.36 20.58 -25.32
CA MET A 468 -0.87 20.71 -24.52
C MET A 468 -0.63 20.59 -23.02
N MET A 469 0.63 20.59 -22.57
CA MET A 469 1.03 20.58 -21.17
C MET A 469 1.46 22.00 -20.76
N ASP A 470 0.89 22.57 -19.70
CA ASP A 470 1.26 23.92 -19.24
C ASP A 470 2.33 23.89 -18.15
N ARG A 471 2.26 22.90 -17.25
CA ARG A 471 3.25 22.69 -16.17
C ARG A 471 3.58 21.22 -16.05
N LEU A 472 4.84 20.88 -15.77
CA LEU A 472 5.24 19.52 -15.42
C LEU A 472 5.96 19.50 -14.08
N HIS A 473 5.37 18.81 -13.12
CA HIS A 473 5.96 18.51 -11.82
C HIS A 473 6.61 17.11 -11.90
N LEU A 474 7.93 17.06 -12.07
CA LEU A 474 8.71 15.84 -12.16
C LEU A 474 9.50 15.62 -10.86
N THR A 475 9.09 14.63 -10.07
CA THR A 475 9.79 14.25 -8.84
C THR A 475 10.83 13.18 -9.13
N VAL A 476 12.04 13.36 -8.61
CA VAL A 476 13.16 12.43 -8.73
C VAL A 476 13.50 11.89 -7.35
N ALA A 477 13.27 10.59 -7.17
CA ALA A 477 13.62 9.88 -5.95
C ALA A 477 15.10 9.44 -5.97
N PRO A 478 15.81 9.43 -4.82
CA PRO A 478 17.21 9.04 -4.72
C PRO A 478 17.40 7.51 -4.78
N MET A 479 16.85 6.87 -5.81
CA MET A 479 16.90 5.43 -6.04
C MET A 479 17.22 5.11 -7.51
N TRP A 480 17.74 3.90 -7.75
CA TRP A 480 18.09 3.39 -9.09
C TRP A 480 17.22 2.19 -9.43
N LEU A 481 16.60 2.16 -10.62
CA LEU A 481 15.76 1.05 -11.06
C LEU A 481 16.42 0.13 -12.10
N GLY A 482 17.40 0.63 -12.87
CA GLY A 482 18.04 -0.12 -13.94
C GLY A 482 17.16 -0.16 -15.20
N GLY A 483 16.85 -1.35 -15.73
CA GLY A 483 16.05 -1.51 -16.95
C GLY A 483 14.55 -1.30 -16.74
N GLY A 484 14.14 -0.11 -16.28
CA GLY A 484 12.73 0.21 -16.00
C GLY A 484 11.97 0.74 -17.22
N ARG A 485 10.71 1.13 -17.00
CA ARG A 485 9.91 1.88 -17.98
C ARG A 485 10.29 3.37 -17.91
N PRO A 486 10.75 3.99 -18.99
CA PRO A 486 11.16 5.40 -18.98
C PRO A 486 10.02 6.35 -18.58
N ALA A 487 10.38 7.44 -17.90
CA ALA A 487 9.42 8.45 -17.47
C ALA A 487 8.82 9.23 -18.64
N LEU A 488 9.66 9.58 -19.61
CA LEU A 488 9.28 10.36 -20.79
C LEU A 488 9.81 9.67 -22.05
N HIS A 489 8.96 9.62 -23.07
CA HIS A 489 9.27 9.17 -24.41
C HIS A 489 9.06 10.36 -25.34
N LEU A 490 10.12 11.08 -25.66
CA LEU A 490 10.08 12.25 -26.54
C LEU A 490 10.69 11.91 -27.91
N PRO A 491 10.39 12.67 -28.97
CA PRO A 491 10.93 12.45 -30.29
C PRO A 491 12.46 12.56 -30.31
N VAL A 492 13.09 11.79 -31.19
CA VAL A 492 14.54 11.87 -31.42
C VAL A 492 14.86 13.24 -32.03
N ILE A 493 15.89 13.89 -31.49
CA ILE A 493 16.46 15.13 -32.02
C ILE A 493 17.84 14.88 -32.61
N ASP A 494 18.17 15.54 -33.72
CA ASP A 494 19.46 15.35 -34.40
C ASP A 494 20.57 16.22 -33.80
N ARG A 495 20.22 17.35 -33.16
CA ARG A 495 21.18 18.31 -32.60
C ARG A 495 20.82 18.67 -31.17
N LEU A 496 21.84 18.77 -30.31
CA LEU A 496 21.66 19.12 -28.89
C LEU A 496 21.00 20.50 -28.68
N GLN A 497 21.16 21.41 -29.63
CA GLN A 497 20.55 22.74 -29.61
C GLN A 497 19.02 22.70 -29.78
N ASP A 498 18.48 21.62 -30.35
CA ASP A 498 17.04 21.42 -30.56
C ASP A 498 16.37 20.85 -29.30
N ALA A 499 17.15 20.57 -28.24
CA ALA A 499 16.63 20.08 -26.97
C ALA A 499 15.73 21.13 -26.30
N LEU A 500 14.55 20.71 -25.84
CA LEU A 500 13.63 21.53 -25.06
C LEU A 500 14.31 21.98 -23.75
N ARG A 501 14.34 23.30 -23.52
CA ARG A 501 14.90 23.93 -22.31
C ARG A 501 13.88 24.85 -21.63
N PRO A 502 12.74 24.30 -21.17
CA PRO A 502 11.74 25.09 -20.47
C PRO A 502 12.29 25.69 -19.17
N PRO A 503 11.82 26.87 -18.74
CA PRO A 503 12.12 27.40 -17.41
C PRO A 503 11.79 26.36 -16.34
N CYS A 504 12.68 26.17 -15.37
CA CYS A 504 12.53 25.17 -14.33
C CYS A 504 12.84 25.75 -12.96
N ARG A 505 11.97 25.46 -11.98
CA ARG A 505 12.24 25.67 -10.56
C ARG A 505 12.51 24.33 -9.90
N VAL A 506 13.48 24.29 -8.99
CA VAL A 506 13.83 23.09 -8.22
C VAL A 506 13.44 23.29 -6.77
N ASP A 507 12.86 22.26 -6.18
CA ASP A 507 12.43 22.23 -4.78
C ASP A 507 12.70 20.84 -4.18
N THR A 508 12.70 20.75 -2.85
CA THR A 508 12.89 19.49 -2.13
C THR A 508 11.58 19.01 -1.53
N LEU A 509 11.28 17.72 -1.71
CA LEU A 509 10.14 17.02 -1.13
C LEU A 509 10.66 15.92 -0.20
N GLY A 510 11.09 16.31 1.00
CA GLY A 510 11.74 15.40 1.94
C GLY A 510 13.04 14.85 1.37
N GLY A 511 13.05 13.56 1.03
CA GLY A 511 14.18 12.88 0.40
C GLY A 511 14.25 13.03 -1.13
N ASP A 512 13.18 13.51 -1.76
CA ASP A 512 13.06 13.60 -3.22
C ASP A 512 13.32 15.03 -3.72
N VAL A 513 13.64 15.16 -5.01
CA VAL A 513 13.83 16.46 -5.69
C VAL A 513 12.70 16.69 -6.69
N LEU A 514 11.96 17.79 -6.53
CA LEU A 514 10.92 18.21 -7.46
C LEU A 514 11.49 19.21 -8.46
N PHE A 515 11.34 18.89 -9.75
CA PHE A 515 11.52 19.82 -10.86
C PHE A 515 10.15 20.30 -11.33
N ASP A 516 9.90 21.61 -11.27
CA ASP A 516 8.68 22.25 -11.77
C ASP A 516 9.01 23.01 -13.04
N PHE A 517 8.65 22.43 -14.19
CA PHE A 517 8.87 23.00 -15.52
C PHE A 517 7.68 23.83 -15.97
N ASP A 518 7.97 25.02 -16.50
CA ASP A 518 7.02 25.85 -17.22
C ASP A 518 7.00 25.49 -18.70
N LEU A 519 5.90 24.89 -19.15
CA LEU A 519 5.70 24.45 -20.53
C LEU A 519 4.66 25.31 -21.25
N SER A 520 4.07 26.30 -20.57
CA SER A 520 3.03 27.18 -21.13
C SER A 520 3.51 28.01 -22.32
N GLY A 521 4.81 28.24 -22.46
CA GLY A 521 5.42 28.93 -23.60
C GLY A 521 5.64 28.04 -24.83
N LEU A 522 5.44 26.72 -24.73
CA LEU A 522 5.61 25.80 -25.86
C LEU A 522 4.41 25.79 -26.82
N THR A 523 3.26 26.33 -26.41
CA THR A 523 2.06 26.43 -27.26
C THR A 523 2.16 27.47 -28.39
N ASP A 524 3.09 28.42 -28.27
CA ASP A 524 3.17 29.60 -29.16
C ASP A 524 4.25 29.47 -30.26
N GLN A 525 4.85 28.30 -30.42
CA GLN A 525 5.75 27.94 -31.53
C GLN A 525 5.07 26.91 -32.43
#